data_AF-A0A811R7A0-F1
#
_entry.id   AF-A0A811R7A0-F1
#
_cell.length_a   1.000
_cell.length_b   1.000
_cell.length_c   1.000
_cell.angle_alpha   90.00
_cell.angle_beta   90.00
_cell.angle_gamma   90.00
#
_symmetry.space_group_name_H-M   'P 1'
#
loop_
_entity.id
_entity.type
_entity.pdbx_description
1 polymer ?
#
loop_
_entity_poly.entity_id
_entity_poly.type
_entity_poly.pdbx_seq_one_letter_code
_entity_poly.pdbx_strand_id
1 'polypeptide(L)'
;MAARLPAADLNQHLSSPFTALRCRSPVPQRCRALEEEPRGGRGSRCGAGPSARGSRCRSRPPYVGTDAVPDVCPDRQVHDGESIMRMLNACELAARVLHHAGAMVKPSVTTDEIDRAVHQMIVDAGAYPSPLGYGGFPKSVCTSVNECTCHGIPDSRELQDGDIINIDVTVYLNGYHGDTSRTYLCGEVDDATKQLVKVTEECMMRGISACKHGASFKEIGQRIGS
;
A
#
# COMPACT_ATOMS: atom_id res chain seq x y z
N MET A 1 -10.76 14.73 35.26
CA MET A 1 -9.73 13.75 34.85
C MET A 1 -10.20 13.12 33.55
N ALA A 2 -9.69 13.57 32.41
CA ALA A 2 -9.92 12.87 31.15
C ALA A 2 -8.99 11.66 31.12
N ALA A 3 -9.55 10.46 31.02
CA ALA A 3 -8.76 9.25 30.89
C ALA A 3 -7.95 9.31 29.60
N ARG A 4 -6.62 9.14 29.69
CA ARG A 4 -5.75 8.95 28.52
C ARG A 4 -6.11 7.61 27.88
N LEU A 5 -6.57 7.62 26.63
CA LEU A 5 -6.68 6.40 25.84
C LEU A 5 -5.24 5.94 25.49
N PRO A 6 -4.91 4.65 25.66
CA PRO A 6 -3.58 4.14 25.31
C PRO A 6 -3.31 4.33 23.81
N ALA A 7 -2.05 4.58 23.43
CA ALA A 7 -1.67 4.84 22.03
C ALA A 7 -2.17 3.78 21.01
N ALA A 8 -2.31 2.53 21.45
CA ALA A 8 -2.88 1.43 20.67
C ALA A 8 -4.34 1.70 20.23
N ASP A 9 -5.13 2.43 21.02
CA ASP A 9 -6.53 2.75 20.72
C ASP A 9 -6.65 3.88 19.69
N LEU A 10 -5.70 4.81 19.64
CA LEU A 10 -5.66 5.88 18.63
C LEU A 10 -5.31 5.34 17.24
N ASN A 11 -4.40 4.37 17.15
CA ASN A 11 -4.08 3.71 15.89
C ASN A 11 -5.27 2.86 15.36
N GLN A 12 -6.24 2.49 16.22
CA GLN A 12 -7.43 1.71 15.88
C GLN A 12 -8.70 2.58 15.67
N HIS A 13 -8.88 3.68 16.40
CA HIS A 13 -10.07 4.55 16.29
C HIS A 13 -10.08 5.49 15.08
N LEU A 14 -8.96 5.63 14.37
CA LEU A 14 -8.89 6.33 13.09
C LEU A 14 -9.16 5.40 11.90
N SER A 15 -9.73 4.21 12.14
CA SER A 15 -10.20 3.31 11.08
C SER A 15 -11.41 3.93 10.38
N SER A 16 -11.21 4.43 9.16
CA SER A 16 -12.28 4.97 8.33
C SER A 16 -13.41 3.95 8.13
N PRO A 17 -14.69 4.37 8.13
CA PRO A 17 -15.84 3.50 7.91
C PRO A 17 -15.98 3.17 6.41
N PHE A 18 -14.97 2.59 5.78
CA PHE A 18 -15.17 1.89 4.50
C PHE A 18 -15.71 0.47 4.78
N THR A 19 -16.87 0.42 5.43
CA THR A 19 -17.70 -0.79 5.44
C THR A 19 -18.20 -0.98 4.02
N ALA A 20 -17.56 -1.91 3.31
CA ALA A 20 -17.96 -2.53 2.06
C ALA A 20 -19.30 -2.05 1.47
N LEU A 21 -19.23 -1.13 0.50
CA LEU A 21 -20.35 -0.86 -0.39
C LEU A 21 -20.53 -2.12 -1.26
N ARG A 22 -21.34 -3.09 -0.78
CA ARG A 22 -21.68 -4.30 -1.53
C ARG A 22 -22.45 -3.91 -2.78
N CYS A 23 -21.78 -3.88 -3.93
CA CYS A 23 -22.44 -3.80 -5.21
C CYS A 23 -23.14 -5.15 -5.47
N ARG A 24 -24.46 -5.21 -5.26
CA ARG A 24 -25.29 -6.36 -5.59
C ARG A 24 -25.58 -6.33 -7.09
N SER A 25 -24.99 -7.23 -7.85
CA SER A 25 -25.53 -7.66 -9.15
C SER A 25 -25.04 -9.07 -9.51
N PRO A 26 -25.89 -9.94 -10.08
CA PRO A 26 -25.58 -11.33 -10.33
C PRO A 26 -25.04 -11.51 -11.76
N VAL A 27 -23.88 -12.15 -11.94
CA VAL A 27 -23.45 -12.60 -13.26
C VAL A 27 -22.95 -14.05 -13.17
N PRO A 28 -23.37 -14.95 -14.09
CA PRO A 28 -23.20 -16.39 -13.94
C PRO A 28 -21.82 -16.86 -14.39
N GLN A 29 -21.33 -17.90 -13.71
CA GLN A 29 -20.13 -18.65 -14.06
C GLN A 29 -20.26 -19.33 -15.43
N ARG A 30 -19.21 -19.22 -16.25
CA ARG A 30 -18.57 -20.33 -17.00
C ARG A 30 -17.45 -19.78 -17.91
N CYS A 31 -16.20 -19.93 -17.49
CA CYS A 31 -15.06 -19.92 -18.41
C CYS A 31 -14.60 -21.36 -18.61
N ARG A 32 -14.68 -21.84 -19.86
CA ARG A 32 -14.10 -23.10 -20.31
C ARG A 32 -12.58 -22.94 -20.38
N ALA A 33 -11.87 -23.90 -19.78
CA ALA A 33 -10.44 -24.06 -19.94
C ALA A 33 -10.09 -24.46 -21.38
N LEU A 34 -9.00 -23.91 -21.91
CA LEU A 34 -8.28 -24.48 -23.04
C LEU A 34 -6.83 -24.62 -22.61
N GLU A 35 -6.46 -25.86 -22.27
CA GLU A 35 -5.08 -26.34 -22.16
C GLU A 35 -4.70 -26.96 -23.50
N GLU A 36 -3.52 -26.63 -24.04
CA GLU A 36 -2.76 -27.55 -24.89
C GLU A 36 -1.25 -27.36 -24.63
N GLU A 37 -0.59 -28.43 -24.19
CA GLU A 37 0.86 -28.59 -24.01
C GLU A 37 1.38 -29.61 -25.03
N PRO A 38 2.55 -29.43 -25.67
CA PRO A 38 3.20 -30.50 -26.41
C PRO A 38 4.24 -31.25 -25.56
N ARG A 39 4.19 -32.58 -25.66
CA ARG A 39 5.10 -33.54 -25.01
C ARG A 39 6.43 -33.69 -25.78
N GLY A 40 7.55 -33.79 -25.07
CA GLY A 40 8.79 -34.34 -25.64
C GLY A 40 9.98 -34.45 -24.68
N GLY A 41 10.54 -35.67 -24.55
CA GLY A 41 11.96 -35.91 -24.22
C GLY A 41 12.32 -36.32 -22.78
N ARG A 42 12.75 -37.57 -22.59
CA ARG A 42 13.35 -38.10 -21.35
C ARG A 42 14.86 -37.83 -21.31
N GLY A 43 15.38 -37.47 -20.14
CA GLY A 43 16.82 -37.42 -19.86
C GLY A 43 17.12 -37.38 -18.35
N SER A 44 17.90 -38.37 -17.90
CA SER A 44 18.57 -38.68 -16.63
C SER A 44 18.63 -37.67 -15.46
N ARG A 45 18.62 -38.23 -14.23
CA ARG A 45 18.68 -37.60 -12.91
C ARG A 45 20.10 -37.24 -12.46
N CYS A 46 20.25 -36.11 -11.76
CA CYS A 46 21.11 -35.96 -10.58
C CYS A 46 20.62 -34.78 -9.73
N GLY A 47 20.65 -34.97 -8.41
CA GLY A 47 19.84 -34.25 -7.43
C GLY A 47 20.30 -32.83 -7.08
N ALA A 48 19.32 -31.97 -6.89
CA ALA A 48 19.35 -30.82 -5.99
C ALA A 48 17.99 -30.81 -5.29
N GLY A 49 17.97 -30.65 -3.96
CA GLY A 49 16.75 -30.67 -3.14
C GLY A 49 15.72 -29.63 -3.61
N PRO A 50 14.45 -29.73 -3.16
CA PRO A 50 13.42 -28.80 -3.59
C PRO A 50 13.73 -27.42 -3.01
N SER A 51 14.38 -26.57 -3.81
CA SER A 51 14.33 -25.13 -3.60
C SER A 51 12.86 -24.74 -3.68
N ALA A 52 12.30 -24.30 -2.56
CA ALA A 52 10.96 -23.76 -2.49
C ALA A 52 10.85 -22.71 -3.60
N ARG A 53 10.02 -22.99 -4.61
CA ARG A 53 9.73 -22.03 -5.68
C ARG A 53 9.02 -20.87 -4.99
N GLY A 54 9.78 -19.83 -4.64
CA GLY A 54 9.25 -18.59 -4.11
C GLY A 54 8.11 -18.13 -5.00
N SER A 55 7.00 -17.78 -4.37
CA SER A 55 5.80 -17.23 -5.00
C SER A 55 6.19 -16.07 -5.92
N ARG A 56 6.38 -16.34 -7.21
CA ARG A 56 6.61 -15.28 -8.18
C ARG A 56 5.31 -14.49 -8.28
N CYS A 57 5.37 -13.19 -8.02
CA CYS A 57 4.27 -12.30 -8.36
C CYS A 57 3.89 -12.51 -9.83
N ARG A 58 2.60 -12.74 -10.10
CA ARG A 58 2.12 -13.15 -11.43
C ARG A 58 2.18 -12.01 -12.46
N SER A 59 2.10 -10.76 -12.01
CA SER A 59 2.14 -9.57 -12.87
C SER A 59 3.12 -8.54 -12.29
N ARG A 60 4.17 -8.21 -13.03
CA ARG A 60 5.13 -7.15 -12.65
C ARG A 60 4.82 -5.88 -13.46
N PRO A 61 4.96 -4.69 -12.86
CA PRO A 61 4.80 -3.46 -13.61
C PRO A 61 5.97 -3.25 -14.59
N PRO A 62 5.77 -2.43 -15.65
CA PRO A 62 6.68 -2.36 -16.79
C PRO A 62 8.06 -1.75 -16.48
N TYR A 63 8.18 -0.98 -15.40
CA TYR A 63 9.47 -0.38 -14.99
C TYR A 63 10.43 -1.38 -14.35
N VAL A 64 9.95 -2.56 -13.97
CA VAL A 64 10.77 -3.50 -13.20
C VAL A 64 11.85 -4.12 -14.09
N GLY A 65 13.11 -3.90 -13.72
CA GLY A 65 14.27 -4.33 -14.52
C GLY A 65 14.68 -3.31 -15.59
N THR A 66 14.14 -2.10 -15.52
CA THR A 66 14.55 -0.96 -16.35
C THR A 66 15.07 0.17 -15.47
N ASP A 67 16.00 0.98 -15.99
CA ASP A 67 16.48 2.19 -15.30
C ASP A 67 15.57 3.41 -15.54
N ALA A 68 14.48 3.23 -16.29
CA ALA A 68 13.58 4.31 -16.70
C ALA A 68 12.38 4.45 -15.76
N VAL A 69 12.06 5.69 -15.40
CA VAL A 69 10.77 6.02 -14.79
C VAL A 69 9.74 6.07 -15.93
N PRO A 70 8.57 5.40 -15.81
CA PRO A 70 7.54 5.45 -16.84
C PRO A 70 7.05 6.87 -17.12
N ASP A 71 6.81 7.18 -18.39
CA ASP A 71 6.20 8.45 -18.79
C ASP A 71 4.78 8.58 -18.20
N VAL A 72 4.45 9.79 -17.76
CA VAL A 72 3.10 10.11 -17.31
C VAL A 72 2.21 10.31 -18.52
N CYS A 73 1.19 9.46 -18.68
CA CYS A 73 0.17 9.66 -19.69
C CYS A 73 -0.57 10.98 -19.39
N PRO A 74 -0.56 11.97 -20.31
CA PRO A 74 -1.19 13.27 -20.06
C PRO A 74 -2.73 13.18 -20.11
N ASP A 75 -3.26 12.11 -20.70
CA ASP A 75 -4.68 11.92 -20.87
C ASP A 75 -5.37 11.46 -19.59
N ARG A 76 -6.51 12.08 -19.29
CA ARG A 76 -7.36 11.67 -18.19
C ARG A 76 -8.06 10.35 -18.56
N GLN A 77 -7.81 9.32 -17.77
CA GLN A 77 -8.43 8.02 -17.97
C GLN A 77 -9.88 8.02 -17.47
N VAL A 78 -10.79 7.53 -18.29
CA VAL A 78 -12.17 7.20 -17.89
C VAL A 78 -12.26 5.68 -17.87
N HIS A 79 -12.37 5.12 -16.66
CA HIS A 79 -12.37 3.68 -16.47
C HIS A 79 -13.75 3.07 -16.70
N ASP A 80 -13.79 1.91 -17.36
CA ASP A 80 -14.98 1.07 -17.43
C ASP A 80 -15.20 0.29 -16.12
N GLY A 81 -16.32 -0.44 -16.05
CA GLY A 81 -16.67 -1.19 -14.85
C GLY A 81 -15.64 -2.24 -14.46
N GLU A 82 -14.99 -2.90 -15.42
CA GLU A 82 -13.96 -3.89 -15.15
C GLU A 82 -12.69 -3.26 -14.56
N SER A 83 -12.22 -2.17 -15.17
CA SER A 83 -11.08 -1.40 -14.66
C SER A 83 -11.33 -0.89 -13.24
N ILE A 84 -12.53 -0.38 -12.97
CA ILE A 84 -12.92 0.08 -11.61
C ILE A 84 -12.84 -1.09 -10.62
N MET A 85 -13.36 -2.27 -10.97
CA MET A 85 -13.28 -3.43 -10.09
C MET A 85 -11.83 -3.88 -9.82
N ARG A 86 -10.96 -3.83 -10.82
CA ARG A 86 -9.53 -4.16 -10.65
C ARG A 86 -8.81 -3.14 -9.76
N MET A 87 -9.09 -1.86 -9.94
CA MET A 87 -8.59 -0.80 -9.05
C MET A 87 -9.06 -0.99 -7.61
N LEU A 88 -10.36 -1.29 -7.40
CA LEU A 88 -10.91 -1.54 -6.06
C LEU A 88 -10.19 -2.69 -5.36
N ASN A 89 -9.93 -3.80 -6.06
CA ASN A 89 -9.19 -4.93 -5.51
C ASN A 89 -7.74 -4.57 -5.13
N ALA A 90 -7.06 -3.77 -5.96
CA ALA A 90 -5.71 -3.30 -5.67
C ALA A 90 -5.69 -2.36 -4.45
N CYS A 91 -6.60 -1.40 -4.38
CA CYS A 91 -6.74 -0.48 -3.24
C CYS A 91 -7.12 -1.21 -1.94
N GLU A 92 -8.01 -2.21 -2.01
CA GLU A 92 -8.38 -3.03 -0.84
C GLU A 92 -7.18 -3.84 -0.32
N LEU A 93 -6.36 -4.38 -1.22
CA LEU A 93 -5.12 -5.05 -0.83
C LEU A 93 -4.14 -4.06 -0.17
N ALA A 94 -3.91 -2.88 -0.78
CA ALA A 94 -3.03 -1.86 -0.23
C ALA A 94 -3.48 -1.44 1.18
N ALA A 95 -4.78 -1.20 1.39
CA ALA A 95 -5.33 -0.86 2.69
C ALA A 95 -5.12 -1.96 3.76
N ARG A 96 -5.29 -3.23 3.40
CA ARG A 96 -5.02 -4.35 4.31
C ARG A 96 -3.54 -4.46 4.68
N VAL A 97 -2.65 -4.26 3.72
CA VAL A 97 -1.21 -4.26 3.94
C VAL A 97 -0.79 -3.08 4.83
N LEU A 98 -1.33 -1.89 4.58
CA LEU A 98 -1.10 -0.72 5.43
C LEU A 98 -1.57 -0.95 6.87
N HIS A 99 -2.75 -1.55 7.06
CA HIS A 99 -3.24 -1.92 8.38
C HIS A 99 -2.31 -2.90 9.10
N HIS A 100 -1.80 -3.92 8.39
CA HIS A 100 -0.83 -4.86 8.93
C HIS A 100 0.47 -4.17 9.34
N ALA A 101 1.03 -3.31 8.48
CA ALA A 101 2.24 -2.54 8.76
C ALA A 101 2.08 -1.63 9.99
N GLY A 102 0.93 -0.93 10.08
CA GLY A 102 0.59 -0.08 11.23
C GLY A 102 0.54 -0.83 12.55
N ALA A 103 0.09 -2.08 12.56
CA ALA A 103 0.04 -2.92 13.77
C ALA A 103 1.44 -3.32 14.28
N MET A 104 2.48 -3.18 13.46
CA MET A 104 3.86 -3.43 13.84
C MET A 104 4.54 -2.22 14.50
N VAL A 105 3.95 -1.02 14.40
CA VAL A 105 4.54 0.22 14.91
C VAL A 105 4.58 0.20 16.43
N LYS A 106 5.79 0.04 16.97
CA LYS A 106 6.10 0.09 18.41
C LYS A 106 7.61 0.33 18.59
N PRO A 107 8.06 0.77 19.79
CA PRO A 107 9.48 0.96 20.05
C PRO A 107 10.31 -0.30 19.78
N SER A 108 11.55 -0.09 19.37
CA SER A 108 12.55 -1.12 18.99
C SER A 108 12.26 -1.92 17.71
N VAL A 109 11.11 -1.72 17.04
CA VAL A 109 10.90 -2.29 15.70
C VAL A 109 11.67 -1.46 14.68
N THR A 110 12.41 -2.11 13.80
CA THR A 110 13.12 -1.43 12.70
C THR A 110 12.19 -1.17 11.51
N THR A 111 12.44 -0.11 10.75
CA THR A 111 11.72 0.14 9.50
C THR A 111 11.94 -1.00 8.49
N ASP A 112 13.11 -1.64 8.50
CA ASP A 112 13.39 -2.85 7.70
C ASP A 112 12.56 -4.08 8.09
N GLU A 113 12.17 -4.21 9.36
CA GLU A 113 11.23 -5.28 9.77
C GLU A 113 9.84 -5.05 9.17
N ILE A 114 9.38 -3.80 9.16
CA ILE A 114 8.11 -3.41 8.54
C ILE A 114 8.17 -3.69 7.02
N ASP A 115 9.24 -3.28 6.34
CA ASP A 115 9.43 -3.56 4.91
C ASP A 115 9.37 -5.05 4.58
N ARG A 116 10.08 -5.91 5.35
CA ARG A 116 10.06 -7.35 5.13
C ARG A 116 8.66 -7.95 5.28
N ALA A 117 7.90 -7.54 6.29
CA ALA A 117 6.55 -8.02 6.51
C ALA A 117 5.58 -7.55 5.40
N VAL A 118 5.68 -6.27 5.02
CA VAL A 118 4.90 -5.70 3.91
C VAL A 118 5.22 -6.41 2.60
N HIS A 119 6.50 -6.58 2.28
CA HIS A 119 6.96 -7.30 1.09
C HIS A 119 6.32 -8.69 1.02
N GLN A 120 6.47 -9.47 2.10
CA GLN A 120 5.98 -10.84 2.16
C GLN A 120 4.46 -10.90 1.99
N MET A 121 3.71 -10.04 2.69
CA MET A 121 2.24 -9.99 2.59
C MET A 121 1.77 -9.64 1.17
N ILE A 122 2.42 -8.70 0.49
CA ILE A 122 2.10 -8.32 -0.89
C ILE A 122 2.36 -9.48 -1.85
N VAL A 123 3.52 -10.13 -1.73
CA VAL A 123 3.92 -11.26 -2.59
C VAL A 123 3.00 -12.47 -2.37
N ASP A 124 2.64 -12.77 -1.13
CA ASP A 124 1.72 -13.87 -0.79
C ASP A 124 0.30 -13.62 -1.32
N ALA A 125 -0.12 -12.35 -1.42
CA ALA A 125 -1.35 -11.96 -2.07
C ALA A 125 -1.29 -12.03 -3.61
N GLY A 126 -0.14 -12.41 -4.19
CA GLY A 126 0.08 -12.51 -5.62
C GLY A 126 0.31 -11.17 -6.32
N ALA A 127 0.51 -10.08 -5.56
CA ALA A 127 0.77 -8.73 -6.04
C ALA A 127 2.26 -8.40 -6.01
N TYR A 128 2.63 -7.28 -6.62
CA TYR A 128 4.00 -6.75 -6.64
C TYR A 128 4.09 -5.49 -5.76
N PRO A 129 5.11 -5.33 -4.89
CA PRO A 129 5.31 -4.10 -4.14
C PRO A 129 5.79 -3.00 -5.07
N SER A 130 4.91 -2.05 -5.41
CA SER A 130 5.17 -1.09 -6.50
C SER A 130 6.43 -0.26 -6.30
N PRO A 131 6.79 0.22 -5.09
CA PRO A 131 8.01 1.00 -4.89
C PRO A 131 9.27 0.23 -5.29
N LEU A 132 9.27 -1.11 -5.20
CA LEU A 132 10.46 -1.92 -5.42
C LEU A 132 10.95 -1.82 -6.87
N GLY A 133 12.11 -1.18 -7.05
CA GLY A 133 12.75 -0.92 -8.34
C GLY A 133 12.17 0.26 -9.10
N TYR A 134 11.15 0.96 -8.58
CA TYR A 134 10.61 2.16 -9.21
C TYR A 134 11.63 3.30 -9.14
N GLY A 135 12.16 3.74 -10.27
CA GLY A 135 13.23 4.76 -10.30
C GLY A 135 14.48 4.38 -9.50
N GLY A 136 14.75 3.07 -9.35
CA GLY A 136 15.85 2.56 -8.53
C GLY A 136 15.57 2.52 -7.01
N PHE A 137 14.34 2.76 -6.56
CA PHE A 137 14.00 2.68 -5.14
C PHE A 137 14.20 1.24 -4.59
N PRO A 138 14.94 1.07 -3.47
CA PRO A 138 15.50 -0.23 -3.11
C PRO A 138 14.58 -1.13 -2.26
N LYS A 139 13.45 -0.61 -1.80
CA LYS A 139 12.57 -1.24 -0.81
C LYS A 139 11.13 -1.36 -1.31
N SER A 140 10.30 -2.07 -0.55
CA SER A 140 8.94 -2.45 -0.95
C SER A 140 7.86 -1.48 -0.46
N VAL A 141 8.23 -0.60 0.48
CA VAL A 141 7.37 0.37 1.16
C VAL A 141 8.21 1.60 1.51
N CYS A 142 7.59 2.78 1.62
CA CYS A 142 8.26 3.94 2.21
C CYS A 142 7.95 4.02 3.71
N THR A 143 8.95 4.33 4.53
CA THR A 143 8.81 4.55 5.97
C THR A 143 9.45 5.88 6.33
N SER A 144 8.64 6.91 6.57
CA SER A 144 9.10 8.27 6.77
C SER A 144 8.90 8.65 8.24
N VAL A 145 9.99 8.64 9.01
CA VAL A 145 9.97 8.91 10.45
C VAL A 145 10.23 10.38 10.73
N ASN A 146 9.44 10.98 11.62
CA ASN A 146 9.58 12.35 12.13
C ASN A 146 9.72 13.42 11.03
N GLU A 147 10.90 14.02 10.87
CA GLU A 147 11.17 15.09 9.91
C GLU A 147 11.22 14.61 8.44
N CYS A 148 11.26 13.29 8.22
CA CYS A 148 11.18 12.73 6.88
C CYS A 148 9.76 12.92 6.33
N THR A 149 9.61 13.84 5.38
CA THR A 149 8.29 14.18 4.80
C THR A 149 7.67 13.03 4.01
N CYS A 150 8.45 12.39 3.12
CA CYS A 150 8.01 11.29 2.28
C CYS A 150 9.21 10.50 1.73
N HIS A 151 8.92 9.33 1.14
CA HIS A 151 9.90 8.46 0.48
C HIS A 151 11.09 8.06 1.37
N GLY A 152 10.90 8.00 2.69
CA GLY A 152 11.89 7.42 3.59
C GLY A 152 12.18 5.98 3.22
N ILE A 153 13.46 5.62 3.10
CA ILE A 153 13.90 4.26 2.76
C ILE A 153 13.99 3.45 4.06
N PRO A 154 13.27 2.32 4.18
CA PRO A 154 13.45 1.38 5.26
C PRO A 154 14.92 0.99 5.48
N ASP A 155 15.36 0.99 6.74
CA ASP A 155 16.72 0.70 7.15
C ASP A 155 16.76 0.07 8.55
N SER A 156 17.96 -0.04 9.14
CA SER A 156 18.17 -0.62 10.46
C SER A 156 17.78 0.31 11.62
N ARG A 157 17.19 1.50 11.36
CA ARG A 157 16.75 2.41 12.42
C ARG A 157 15.61 1.78 13.19
N GLU A 158 15.81 1.60 14.48
CA GLU A 158 14.73 1.25 15.42
C GLU A 158 13.83 2.46 15.70
N LEU A 159 12.52 2.24 15.68
CA LEU A 159 11.54 3.20 16.17
C LEU A 159 11.73 3.45 17.66
N GLN A 160 11.63 4.71 18.06
CA GLN A 160 11.76 5.14 19.45
C GLN A 160 10.38 5.47 20.04
N ASP A 161 10.26 5.40 21.36
CA ASP A 161 9.08 5.93 22.06
C ASP A 161 8.96 7.44 21.80
N GLY A 162 7.78 7.87 21.36
CA GLY A 162 7.51 9.26 20.97
C GLY A 162 7.69 9.56 19.48
N ASP A 163 8.19 8.61 18.67
CA ASP A 163 8.26 8.79 17.21
C ASP A 163 6.86 8.84 16.57
N ILE A 164 6.77 9.54 15.42
CA ILE A 164 5.72 9.30 14.43
C ILE A 164 6.32 8.76 13.14
N ILE A 165 5.59 7.87 12.48
CA ILE A 165 6.02 7.24 11.23
C ILE A 165 4.89 7.24 10.21
N ASN A 166 5.13 7.84 9.04
CA ASN A 166 4.30 7.61 7.87
C ASN A 166 4.74 6.32 7.16
N ILE A 167 3.78 5.43 6.91
CA ILE A 167 3.99 4.23 6.09
C ILE A 167 3.18 4.39 4.81
N ASP A 168 3.85 4.30 3.67
CA ASP A 168 3.25 4.48 2.35
C ASP A 168 3.31 3.18 1.55
N VAL A 169 2.14 2.60 1.30
CA VAL A 169 1.96 1.29 0.69
C VAL A 169 1.34 1.44 -0.69
N THR A 170 2.09 1.00 -1.68
CA THR A 170 1.59 0.88 -3.05
C THR A 170 1.75 -0.55 -3.57
N VAL A 171 0.67 -1.18 -4.01
CA VAL A 171 0.66 -2.57 -4.56
C VAL A 171 0.30 -2.54 -6.03
N TYR A 172 0.85 -3.47 -6.81
CA TYR A 172 0.47 -3.70 -8.20
C TYR A 172 -0.18 -5.09 -8.34
N LEU A 173 -1.46 -5.09 -8.70
CA LEU A 173 -2.28 -6.30 -8.79
C LEU A 173 -3.08 -6.28 -10.09
N ASN A 174 -2.90 -7.32 -10.92
CA ASN A 174 -3.67 -7.55 -12.15
C ASN A 174 -3.71 -6.34 -13.10
N GLY A 175 -2.58 -5.60 -13.20
CA GLY A 175 -2.47 -4.45 -14.10
C GLY A 175 -2.68 -3.09 -13.45
N TYR A 176 -3.10 -3.02 -12.18
CA TYR A 176 -3.49 -1.76 -11.52
C TYR A 176 -2.71 -1.55 -10.23
N HIS A 177 -2.40 -0.29 -9.95
CA HIS A 177 -1.82 0.13 -8.69
C HIS A 177 -2.92 0.50 -7.69
N GLY A 178 -2.76 0.08 -6.44
CA GLY A 178 -3.51 0.60 -5.29
C GLY A 178 -2.53 1.29 -4.35
N ASP A 179 -2.84 2.52 -3.94
CA ASP A 179 -1.90 3.40 -3.24
C ASP A 179 -2.56 4.06 -2.03
N THR A 180 -1.92 3.98 -0.87
CA THR A 180 -2.42 4.59 0.38
C THR A 180 -1.32 4.68 1.43
N SER A 181 -1.35 5.74 2.24
CA SER A 181 -0.45 5.93 3.36
C SER A 181 -1.18 6.40 4.62
N ARG A 182 -0.52 6.24 5.77
CA ARG A 182 -0.99 6.76 7.06
C ARG A 182 0.19 7.03 7.98
N THR A 183 0.05 8.06 8.80
CA THR A 183 0.98 8.34 9.90
C THR A 183 0.51 7.66 11.20
N TYR A 184 1.41 6.91 11.84
CA TYR A 184 1.18 6.17 13.07
C TYR A 184 1.96 6.76 14.23
N LEU A 185 1.41 6.63 15.43
CA LEU A 185 2.06 7.01 16.68
C LEU A 185 2.85 5.81 17.24
N CYS A 186 4.12 6.01 17.59
CA CYS A 186 4.97 4.99 18.20
C CYS A 186 5.09 5.23 19.70
N GLY A 187 4.42 4.40 20.51
CA GLY A 187 4.42 4.54 21.96
C GLY A 187 3.74 5.83 22.43
N GLU A 188 4.27 6.50 23.44
CA GLU A 188 3.69 7.70 24.03
C GLU A 188 4.22 8.99 23.37
N VAL A 189 3.47 9.46 22.38
CA VAL A 189 3.77 10.71 21.65
C VAL A 189 3.22 11.93 22.39
N ASP A 190 3.89 13.09 22.30
CA ASP A 190 3.44 14.33 22.92
C ASP A 190 2.16 14.90 22.25
N ASP A 191 1.46 15.79 22.96
CA ASP A 191 0.17 16.32 22.51
C ASP A 191 0.27 17.19 21.25
N ALA A 192 1.38 17.91 21.04
CA ALA A 192 1.56 18.75 19.85
C ALA A 192 1.75 17.87 18.61
N THR A 193 2.53 16.80 18.71
CA THR A 193 2.74 15.83 17.63
C THR A 193 1.48 15.02 17.35
N LYS A 194 0.72 14.61 18.38
CA LYS A 194 -0.61 14.01 18.20
C LYS A 194 -1.58 14.95 17.46
N GLN A 195 -1.56 16.23 17.80
CA GLN A 195 -2.37 17.24 17.13
C GLN A 195 -1.96 17.43 15.67
N LEU A 196 -0.66 17.39 15.35
CA LEU A 196 -0.17 17.42 13.96
C LEU A 196 -0.77 16.27 13.15
N VAL A 197 -0.62 15.03 13.61
CA VAL A 197 -1.15 13.83 12.91
C VAL A 197 -2.66 13.94 12.68
N LYS A 198 -3.40 14.37 13.70
CA LYS A 198 -4.85 14.57 13.62
C LYS A 198 -5.23 15.63 12.59
N VAL A 199 -4.58 16.79 12.60
CA VAL A 199 -4.86 17.89 11.65
C VAL A 199 -4.54 17.45 10.22
N THR A 200 -3.45 16.72 10.01
CA THR A 200 -3.11 16.15 8.70
C THR A 200 -4.23 15.24 8.17
N GLU A 201 -4.80 14.38 9.02
CA GLU A 201 -5.95 13.53 8.65
C GLU A 201 -7.21 14.36 8.35
N GLU A 202 -7.53 15.35 9.18
CA GLU A 202 -8.66 16.26 8.94
C GLU A 202 -8.52 17.01 7.61
N CYS A 203 -7.33 17.52 7.30
CA CYS A 203 -7.01 18.17 6.03
C CYS A 203 -7.19 17.22 4.84
N MET A 204 -6.72 15.96 4.95
CA MET A 204 -6.95 14.93 3.93
C MET A 204 -8.45 14.71 3.69
N MET A 205 -9.25 14.57 4.75
CA MET A 205 -10.70 14.38 4.64
C MET A 205 -11.40 15.59 4.02
N ARG A 206 -10.97 16.81 4.33
CA ARG A 206 -11.46 18.04 3.66
C ARG A 206 -11.14 18.01 2.17
N GLY A 207 -9.92 17.63 1.79
CA GLY A 207 -9.54 17.46 0.39
C GLY A 207 -10.41 16.44 -0.35
N ILE A 208 -10.63 15.26 0.24
CA ILE A 208 -11.50 14.20 -0.31
C ILE A 208 -12.93 14.72 -0.50
N SER A 209 -13.45 15.52 0.42
CA SER A 209 -14.83 16.06 0.32
C SER A 209 -15.07 16.99 -0.88
N ALA A 210 -14.00 17.56 -1.48
CA ALA A 210 -14.09 18.36 -2.69
C ALA A 210 -14.17 17.51 -3.98
N CYS A 211 -13.84 16.22 -3.92
CA CYS A 211 -13.81 15.34 -5.08
C CYS A 211 -15.22 14.99 -5.56
N LYS A 212 -15.64 15.59 -6.68
CA LYS A 212 -16.91 15.30 -7.36
C LYS A 212 -16.81 15.62 -8.85
N HIS A 213 -17.73 15.08 -9.64
CA HIS A 213 -17.82 15.38 -11.07
C HIS A 213 -17.92 16.91 -11.30
N GLY A 214 -17.12 17.42 -12.24
CA GLY A 214 -17.08 18.85 -12.59
C GLY A 214 -16.27 19.76 -11.65
N ALA A 215 -15.77 19.27 -10.52
CA ALA A 215 -14.92 20.06 -9.63
C ALA A 215 -13.50 20.23 -10.19
N SER A 216 -12.85 21.35 -9.88
CA SER A 216 -11.45 21.62 -10.25
C SER A 216 -10.49 20.98 -9.24
N PHE A 217 -9.39 20.40 -9.71
CA PHE A 217 -8.31 19.91 -8.83
C PHE A 217 -7.76 21.00 -7.89
N LYS A 218 -7.82 22.28 -8.30
CA LYS A 218 -7.40 23.41 -7.45
C LYS A 218 -8.23 23.52 -6.17
N GLU A 219 -9.50 23.07 -6.19
CA GLU A 219 -10.37 23.11 -5.02
C GLU A 219 -9.84 22.20 -3.90
N ILE A 220 -9.20 21.07 -4.23
CA ILE A 220 -8.61 20.15 -3.25
C ILE A 220 -7.55 20.88 -2.40
N GLY A 221 -6.62 21.57 -3.06
CA GLY A 221 -5.57 22.33 -2.36
C GLY A 221 -6.13 23.49 -1.53
N GLN A 222 -7.17 24.16 -2.02
CA GLN A 222 -7.86 25.21 -1.26
C GLN A 222 -8.52 24.67 0.01
N ARG A 223 -9.13 23.48 -0.04
CA ARG A 223 -9.74 22.84 1.14
C ARG A 223 -8.73 22.34 2.17
N ILE A 224 -7.55 21.91 1.72
CA ILE A 224 -6.46 21.50 2.60
C ILE A 224 -5.88 22.70 3.36
N GLY A 225 -5.74 23.85 2.68
CA GLY A 225 -5.15 25.06 3.24
C GLY A 225 -6.10 25.99 4.01
N SER A 226 -7.40 25.68 4.06
CA SER A 226 -8.45 26.43 4.78
C SER A 226 -8.82 25.76 6.08
#